data_AF-A0A7S0AEF0-F1
#
_entry.id   AF-A0A7S0AEF0-F1
#
_cell.length_a   1.000
_cell.length_b   1.000
_cell.length_c   1.000
_cell.angle_alpha   90.00
_cell.angle_beta   90.00
_cell.angle_gamma   90.00
#
_symmetry.space_group_name_H-M   'P 1'
#
loop_
_entity.id
_entity.type
_entity.pdbx_description
1 polymer ?
#
loop_
_entity_poly.entity_id
_entity_poly.type
_entity_poly.pdbx_seq_one_letter_code
_entity_poly.pdbx_strand_id
1 'polypeptide(L)'
;VGLEVFLADGYGDDEQSEDSEGSGALGGKFVGRIGGIVLAEDMCAVPGLGHDMLEVVLPRGRAGSPSWKDELVLLPFVPDIVPKVDLKEGAVYVSPPQGLLDLTYIKEEKVRIKGFLPPAKEDA
;
A
#
# COMPACT_ATOMS: atom_id res chain seq x y z
N VAL A 1 -15.04 2.87 -6.06
CA VAL A 1 -13.98 3.42 -6.93
C VAL A 1 -12.87 3.86 -5.99
N GLY A 2 -11.68 3.25 -6.08
CA GLY A 2 -10.56 3.53 -5.18
C GLY A 2 -9.75 4.75 -5.63
N LEU A 3 -9.07 5.42 -4.70
CA LEU A 3 -8.17 6.53 -5.00
C LEU A 3 -6.92 6.03 -5.72
N GLU A 4 -6.44 6.78 -6.70
CA GLU A 4 -5.20 6.50 -7.44
C GLU A 4 -3.99 7.08 -6.71
N VAL A 5 -2.86 6.37 -6.73
CA VAL A 5 -1.64 6.74 -6.00
C VAL A 5 -0.56 7.14 -6.99
N PHE A 6 0.03 8.32 -6.79
CA PHE A 6 1.08 8.90 -7.63
C PHE A 6 2.29 9.29 -6.78
N LEU A 7 3.48 9.25 -7.36
CA LEU A 7 4.67 9.83 -6.74
C LEU A 7 4.57 11.35 -6.73
N ALA A 8 4.94 11.98 -5.62
CA ALA A 8 5.04 13.43 -5.51
C ALA A 8 6.23 13.95 -6.34
N ASP A 9 6.11 15.18 -6.85
CA ASP A 9 7.16 15.85 -7.61
C ASP A 9 8.45 15.95 -6.77
N GLY A 10 9.58 15.49 -7.33
CA GLY A 10 10.88 15.43 -6.63
C GLY A 10 11.27 14.05 -6.10
N TYR A 11 10.42 13.03 -6.27
CA TYR A 11 10.78 11.64 -6.02
C TYR A 11 11.52 11.03 -7.23
N GLY A 12 12.83 11.29 -7.34
CA GLY A 12 13.67 10.74 -8.40
C GLY A 12 15.07 11.37 -8.41
N ASP A 13 16.06 10.57 -8.03
CA ASP A 13 17.46 10.76 -8.42
C ASP A 13 17.61 10.34 -9.89
N ASP A 14 18.50 11.02 -10.61
CA ASP A 14 18.71 10.99 -12.06
C ASP A 14 18.79 9.59 -12.71
N GLU A 15 17.70 9.05 -13.28
CA GLU A 15 17.79 8.13 -14.44
C GLU A 15 16.58 8.33 -15.38
N GLN A 16 16.86 8.87 -16.57
CA GLN A 16 15.95 8.93 -17.71
C GLN A 16 15.50 7.51 -18.09
N SER A 17 14.20 7.24 -18.03
CA SER A 17 13.58 6.18 -18.82
C SER A 17 12.39 6.77 -19.57
N GLU A 18 12.58 6.96 -20.86
CA GLU A 18 11.54 7.26 -21.84
C GLU A 18 10.54 6.09 -21.88
N ASP A 19 9.24 6.40 -21.77
CA ASP A 19 8.08 5.63 -22.25
C ASP A 19 6.91 5.63 -21.24
N SER A 20 6.05 6.65 -21.32
CA SER A 20 4.58 6.45 -21.37
C SER A 20 3.84 7.77 -21.53
N GLU A 21 3.22 7.91 -22.70
CA GLU A 21 2.19 8.90 -22.99
C GLU A 21 0.91 8.60 -22.16
N GLY A 22 0.37 9.63 -21.51
CA GLY A 22 -0.83 9.50 -20.68
C GLY A 22 -1.27 10.81 -20.03
N SER A 23 -1.64 11.78 -20.87
CA SER A 23 -2.23 13.10 -20.57
C SER A 23 -3.20 13.17 -19.36
N GLY A 24 -2.91 14.09 -18.42
CA GLY A 24 -3.93 14.97 -17.82
C GLY A 24 -3.90 15.16 -16.30
N ALA A 25 -3.42 16.33 -15.86
CA ALA A 25 -3.55 16.95 -14.53
C ALA A 25 -2.77 16.30 -13.35
N LEU A 26 -1.79 17.08 -12.85
CA LEU A 26 -0.96 16.85 -11.64
C LEU A 26 0.13 15.75 -11.73
N GLY A 27 1.14 15.99 -12.56
CA GLY A 27 2.59 15.83 -12.28
C GLY A 27 3.25 14.50 -11.89
N GLY A 28 2.54 13.49 -11.38
CA GLY A 28 3.17 12.35 -10.71
C GLY A 28 3.24 11.05 -11.51
N LYS A 29 4.28 10.22 -11.30
CA LYS A 29 4.35 8.84 -11.82
C LYS A 29 3.34 7.96 -11.10
N PHE A 30 2.45 7.31 -11.84
CA PHE A 30 1.47 6.38 -11.28
C PHE A 30 2.14 5.20 -10.56
N VAL A 31 1.67 4.90 -9.35
CA VAL A 31 2.18 3.81 -8.49
C VAL A 31 1.19 2.67 -8.40
N GLY A 32 -0.10 2.97 -8.22
CA GLY A 32 -1.11 1.95 -7.92
C GLY A 32 -2.45 2.55 -7.47
N ARG A 33 -3.28 1.74 -6.82
CA ARG A 33 -4.57 2.18 -6.27
C ARG A 33 -4.69 1.80 -4.80
N ILE A 34 -5.40 2.62 -4.02
CA ILE A 34 -5.72 2.26 -2.63
C ILE A 34 -6.70 1.09 -2.63
N GLY A 35 -6.29 -0.04 -2.05
CA GLY A 35 -7.10 -1.23 -1.83
C GLY A 35 -7.75 -1.28 -0.45
N GLY A 36 -7.15 -0.61 0.54
CA GLY A 36 -7.69 -0.58 1.90
C GLY A 36 -6.87 0.30 2.85
N ILE A 37 -7.27 0.27 4.12
CA ILE A 37 -6.58 0.94 5.23
C ILE A 37 -6.45 -0.08 6.36
N VAL A 38 -5.28 -0.15 6.99
CA VAL A 38 -5.06 -0.88 8.25
C VAL A 38 -4.96 0.15 9.35
N LEU A 39 -5.86 0.09 10.32
CA LEU A 39 -5.91 1.07 11.41
C LEU A 39 -4.80 0.78 12.43
N ALA A 40 -4.26 1.84 13.03
CA ALA A 40 -3.22 1.71 14.06
C ALA A 40 -3.66 0.82 15.24
N GLU A 41 -4.93 0.89 15.62
CA GLU A 41 -5.54 0.11 16.71
C GLU A 41 -5.57 -1.40 16.45
N ASP A 42 -5.59 -1.81 15.18
CA ASP A 42 -5.55 -3.23 14.80
C ASP A 42 -4.13 -3.81 14.88
N MET A 43 -3.10 -2.95 14.85
CA MET A 43 -1.69 -3.36 14.84
C MET A 43 -1.01 -3.23 16.20
N CYS A 44 -1.37 -2.21 16.98
CA CYS A 44 -0.73 -1.93 18.26
C CYS A 44 -1.77 -1.82 19.37
N ALA A 45 -1.59 -2.62 20.44
CA ALA A 45 -2.42 -2.54 21.63
C ALA A 45 -2.19 -1.26 22.46
N VAL A 46 -1.12 -0.51 22.17
CA VAL A 46 -0.76 0.72 22.89
C VAL A 46 -1.33 1.93 22.13
N PRO A 47 -2.29 2.68 22.71
CA PRO A 47 -2.84 3.86 22.06
C PRO A 47 -1.75 4.89 21.75
N GLY A 48 -1.75 5.40 20.52
CA GLY A 48 -0.79 6.43 20.07
C GLY A 48 0.61 5.92 19.70
N LEU A 49 0.88 4.61 19.75
CA LEU A 49 2.18 4.03 19.37
C LEU A 49 2.20 3.47 17.93
N GLY A 50 1.48 4.10 17.01
CA GLY A 50 1.41 3.67 15.62
C GLY A 50 0.66 4.66 14.73
N HIS A 51 0.75 4.42 13.42
CA HIS A 51 0.01 5.17 12.41
C HIS A 51 -0.87 4.22 11.60
N ASP A 52 -1.96 4.75 11.07
CA ASP A 52 -2.75 4.04 10.07
C ASP A 52 -1.89 3.80 8.84
N MET A 53 -2.10 2.67 8.16
CA MET A 53 -1.35 2.28 6.98
C MET A 53 -2.29 2.20 5.78
N LEU A 54 -1.90 2.82 4.67
CA LEU A 54 -2.56 2.68 3.38
C LEU A 54 -2.11 1.37 2.73
N GLU A 55 -3.05 0.51 2.38
CA GLU A 55 -2.82 -0.70 1.60
C GLU A 55 -2.96 -0.34 0.12
N VAL A 56 -1.84 -0.29 -0.60
CA VAL A 56 -1.78 0.08 -2.03
C VAL A 56 -1.58 -1.16 -2.89
N VAL A 57 -2.49 -1.36 -3.84
CA VAL A 57 -2.41 -2.38 -4.88
C VAL A 57 -1.51 -1.88 -6.00
N LEU A 58 -0.40 -2.58 -6.22
CA LEU A 58 0.54 -2.28 -7.30
C LEU A 58 0.08 -2.94 -8.62
N PRO A 59 0.31 -2.29 -9.77
CA PRO A 59 0.09 -2.91 -11.06
C PRO A 59 1.04 -4.11 -11.22
N ARG A 60 0.52 -5.20 -11.78
CA ARG A 60 1.23 -6.48 -11.92
C ARG A 60 2.55 -6.30 -12.68
N GLY A 61 3.60 -6.98 -12.20
CA GLY A 61 4.87 -7.13 -12.93
C GLY A 61 5.97 -6.12 -12.60
N ARG A 62 5.77 -5.21 -11.63
CA ARG A 62 6.82 -4.23 -11.24
C ARG A 62 8.00 -4.86 -10.48
N ALA A 63 7.78 -5.94 -9.74
CA ALA A 63 8.81 -6.66 -8.97
C ALA A 63 9.32 -7.96 -9.63
N GLY A 64 9.00 -8.19 -10.91
CA GLY A 64 9.52 -9.35 -11.66
C GLY A 64 8.99 -10.74 -11.24
N SER A 65 8.08 -10.82 -10.27
CA SER A 65 7.45 -12.08 -9.86
C SER A 65 6.22 -12.36 -10.72
N PRO A 66 6.15 -13.49 -11.46
CA PRO A 66 4.96 -13.89 -12.21
C PRO A 66 3.89 -14.44 -11.25
N SER A 67 3.37 -13.59 -10.37
CA SER A 67 2.26 -13.90 -9.48
C SER A 67 0.94 -13.59 -10.17
N TRP A 68 -0.04 -14.50 -10.07
CA TRP A 68 -1.42 -14.24 -10.50
C TRP A 68 -2.21 -13.43 -9.45
N LYS A 69 -1.64 -13.23 -8.26
CA LYS A 69 -2.23 -12.47 -7.16
C LYS A 69 -1.68 -11.05 -7.16
N ASP A 70 -2.53 -10.12 -6.76
CA ASP A 70 -2.16 -8.70 -6.69
C ASP A 70 -1.11 -8.49 -5.59
N GLU A 71 -0.07 -7.72 -5.93
CA GLU A 71 0.99 -7.32 -5.00
C GLU A 71 0.55 -6.06 -4.26
N LEU A 72 0.76 -6.05 -2.95
CA LEU A 72 0.34 -4.99 -2.06
C LEU A 72 1.55 -4.38 -1.36
N VAL A 73 1.48 -3.09 -1.05
CA VAL A 73 2.44 -2.40 -0.19
C VAL A 73 1.70 -1.63 0.89
N LEU A 74 2.27 -1.60 2.10
CA LEU A 74 1.75 -0.80 3.21
C LEU A 74 2.54 0.51 3.32
N LEU A 75 1.84 1.64 3.25
CA LEU A 75 2.43 2.97 3.40
C LEU A 75 1.86 3.65 4.66
N PRO A 76 2.69 4.09 5.62
CA PRO A 76 2.22 4.90 6.74
C PRO A 76 1.48 6.15 6.27
N PHE A 77 0.28 6.37 6.77
CA PHE A 77 -0.52 7.56 6.48
C PHE A 77 -0.07 8.73 7.36
N VAL A 78 1.09 9.27 7.01
CA VAL A 78 1.73 10.41 7.69
C VAL A 78 2.08 11.50 6.68
N PRO A 79 2.11 12.79 7.09
CA PRO A 79 2.36 13.90 6.16
C PRO A 79 3.66 13.78 5.37
N ASP A 80 4.71 13.22 5.97
CA ASP A 80 6.01 13.07 5.32
C ASP A 80 5.99 12.08 4.16
N ILE A 81 5.15 11.03 4.25
CA ILE A 81 5.00 10.01 3.20
C ILE A 81 3.84 10.35 2.27
N VAL A 82 2.77 10.94 2.79
CA VAL A 82 1.54 11.27 2.05
C VAL A 82 1.29 12.78 2.14
N PRO A 83 2.09 13.59 1.42
CA PRO A 83 2.04 15.05 1.53
C PRO A 83 0.73 15.67 1.02
N LYS A 84 0.01 15.00 0.11
CA LYS A 84 -1.20 15.56 -0.50
C LYS A 84 -2.23 14.47 -0.83
N VAL A 85 -3.47 14.72 -0.45
CA VAL A 85 -4.65 13.93 -0.83
C VAL A 85 -5.62 14.86 -1.55
N ASP A 86 -5.95 14.53 -2.80
CA ASP A 86 -6.92 15.26 -3.61
C ASP A 86 -8.18 14.40 -3.81
N LEU A 87 -9.22 14.70 -3.03
CA LEU A 87 -10.49 13.97 -3.09
C LEU A 87 -11.34 14.33 -4.30
N LYS A 88 -11.08 15.47 -4.97
CA LYS A 88 -11.83 15.89 -6.15
C LYS A 88 -11.36 15.12 -7.38
N GLU A 89 -10.04 15.05 -7.54
CA GLU A 89 -9.39 14.30 -8.62
C GLU A 89 -9.30 12.80 -8.29
N GLY A 90 -9.54 12.41 -7.03
CA GLY A 90 -9.46 11.02 -6.61
C GLY A 90 -8.04 10.49 -6.52
N ALA A 91 -7.08 11.35 -6.17
CA ALA A 91 -5.64 11.07 -6.22
C ALA A 91 -4.96 11.25 -4.85
N VAL A 92 -3.93 10.45 -4.60
CA VAL A 92 -3.04 10.53 -3.43
C VAL A 92 -1.61 10.63 -3.92
N TYR A 93 -0.89 11.65 -3.46
CA TYR A 93 0.51 11.86 -3.79
C TYR A 93 1.38 11.38 -2.64
N VAL A 94 2.38 10.55 -2.95
CA VAL A 94 3.26 9.93 -1.97
C VAL A 94 4.73 10.25 -2.24
N SER A 95 5.50 10.48 -1.17
CA SER A 95 6.96 10.58 -1.17
C SER A 95 7.54 9.50 -0.25
N PRO A 96 7.43 8.21 -0.65
CA PRO A 96 7.89 7.11 0.18
C PRO A 96 9.43 7.11 0.27
N PRO A 97 10.08 6.68 1.36
CA PRO A 97 11.53 6.47 1.35
C PRO A 97 11.98 5.48 0.27
N GLN A 98 13.22 5.61 -0.20
CA GLN A 98 13.81 4.68 -1.16
C GLN A 98 13.71 3.23 -0.64
N GLY A 99 13.31 2.31 -1.51
CA GLY A 99 13.14 0.90 -1.17
C GLY A 99 11.80 0.56 -0.51
N LEU A 100 11.01 1.54 -0.02
CA LEU A 100 9.73 1.23 0.63
C LEU A 100 8.72 0.59 -0.34
N LEU A 101 8.71 1.02 -1.60
CA LEU A 101 7.83 0.44 -2.63
C LEU A 101 8.23 -0.97 -3.06
N ASP A 102 9.43 -1.42 -2.70
CA ASP A 102 9.93 -2.77 -2.99
C ASP A 102 9.51 -3.78 -1.89
N LEU A 103 9.06 -3.28 -0.73
CA LEU A 103 8.56 -4.10 0.39
C LEU A 103 7.12 -4.56 0.16
N THR A 104 6.92 -5.39 -0.86
CA THR A 104 5.60 -5.89 -1.25
C THR A 104 5.24 -7.19 -0.53
N TYR A 105 3.95 -7.46 -0.41
CA TYR A 105 3.41 -8.72 0.09
C TYR A 105 2.19 -9.17 -0.69
N ILE A 106 1.86 -10.45 -0.57
CA ILE A 106 0.64 -11.03 -1.11
C ILE A 106 -0.29 -11.30 0.06
N LYS A 107 -1.53 -10.79 -0.01
CA LYS A 107 -2.53 -11.04 1.02
C LYS A 107 -2.98 -12.50 0.96
N GLU A 108 -2.77 -13.22 2.06
CA GLU A 108 -3.33 -14.55 2.22
C GLU A 108 -4.83 -14.47 2.47
N GLU A 109 -5.60 -15.28 1.75
CA GLU A 109 -7.03 -15.38 1.98
C GLU A 109 -7.26 -16.15 3.28
N LYS A 110 -7.98 -15.56 4.23
CA LYS A 110 -8.33 -16.24 5.49
C LYS A 110 -9.24 -17.42 5.18
N VAL A 111 -8.65 -18.61 5.04
CA VAL A 111 -9.42 -19.84 4.89
C VAL A 111 -10.04 -20.19 6.23
N ARG A 112 -11.37 -20.17 6.33
CA ARG A 112 -12.08 -20.71 7.50
C ARG A 112 -11.92 -22.22 7.50
N ILE A 113 -10.97 -22.72 8.30
CA ILE A 113 -10.87 -24.15 8.58
C ILE A 113 -12.08 -24.53 9.44
N LYS A 114 -13.06 -25.20 8.83
CA LYS A 114 -14.18 -25.77 9.58
C LYS A 114 -13.66 -26.99 10.36
N GLY A 115 -13.45 -26.81 11.67
CA GLY A 115 -13.32 -27.91 12.64
C GLY A 115 -11.90 -28.19 13.15
N PHE A 116 -11.86 -28.57 14.43
CA PHE A 116 -10.74 -29.16 15.18
C PHE A 116 -9.69 -28.24 15.81
N LEU A 117 -10.11 -27.14 16.46
CA LEU A 117 -9.37 -26.75 17.66
C LEU A 117 -9.67 -27.82 18.73
N PRO A 118 -8.67 -28.57 19.23
CA PRO A 118 -8.90 -29.51 20.33
C PRO A 118 -9.36 -28.72 21.56
N PRO A 119 -10.29 -29.27 22.37
CA PRO A 119 -10.72 -28.60 23.60
C PRO A 119 -9.49 -28.32 24.48
N ALA A 120 -9.42 -27.11 25.03
CA ALA A 120 -8.38 -26.75 25.99
C ALA A 120 -8.43 -27.75 27.15
N LYS A 121 -7.27 -28.31 27.53
CA LYS A 121 -7.20 -29.17 28.72
C LYS A 121 -7.60 -28.34 29.93
N GLU A 122 -8.60 -28.80 30.68
CA GLU A 122 -8.85 -28.29 32.02
C GLU A 122 -7.64 -28.71 32.88
N ASP A 123 -6.88 -27.73 33.36
CA ASP A 123 -5.84 -27.98 34.35
C ASP A 123 -6.50 -28.51 35.63
N ALA A 124 -6.16 -29.75 35.99
CA ALA A 124 -6.65 -30.46 37.18
C ALA A 124 -5.79 -30.17 38.42
#